data_AF-A0A946ZCF5-F1
#
_entry.id   AF-A0A946ZCF5-F1
#
_cell.length_a   1.000
_cell.length_b   1.000
_cell.length_c   1.000
_cell.angle_alpha   90.00
_cell.angle_beta   90.00
_cell.angle_gamma   90.00
#
_symmetry.space_group_name_H-M   'P 1'
#
loop_
_entity.id
_entity.type
_entity.pdbx_description
1 polymer ?
#
loop_
_entity_poly.entity_id
_entity_poly.type
_entity_poly.pdbx_seq_one_letter_code
_entity_poly.pdbx_strand_id
1 'polypeptide(L)'
;MKKSRWARWAFFFLFAWACWINLRTASISPGDYMGYAELTPIGFYKDFIGGWFKDNITTMVSVIAIGQGLIALGFLGKGLMVKLACLGAILFFLGIAPLGIGAGFPVPIIGIITAYFILKKDDLEWIWK
;
A
#
# COMPACT_ATOMS: atom_id res chain seq x y z
N MET A 1 -20.54 9.71 7.74
CA MET A 1 -20.65 8.58 6.78
C MET A 1 -20.21 8.97 5.36
N LYS A 2 -20.84 9.93 4.64
CA LYS A 2 -20.46 10.27 3.25
C LYS A 2 -18.95 10.53 2.98
N LYS A 3 -18.23 11.20 3.89
CA LYS A 3 -16.78 11.48 3.73
C LYS A 3 -15.91 10.21 3.73
N SER A 4 -16.33 9.18 4.46
CA SER A 4 -15.58 7.92 4.55
C SER A 4 -15.65 7.11 3.25
N ARG A 5 -16.76 7.18 2.51
CA ARG A 5 -16.91 6.52 1.21
C ARG A 5 -15.98 7.09 0.15
N TRP A 6 -15.79 8.41 0.12
CA TRP A 6 -14.79 9.02 -0.76
C TRP A 6 -13.37 8.59 -0.43
N ALA A 7 -13.05 8.43 0.87
CA ALA A 7 -11.75 7.89 1.28
C ALA A 7 -11.57 6.43 0.82
N ARG A 8 -12.62 5.61 0.87
CA ARG A 8 -12.60 4.24 0.33
C ARG A 8 -12.40 4.22 -1.18
N TRP A 9 -13.03 5.14 -1.93
CA TRP A 9 -12.79 5.27 -3.37
C TRP A 9 -11.36 5.71 -3.68
N ALA A 10 -10.84 6.69 -2.94
CA ALA A 10 -9.45 7.13 -3.09
C ALA A 10 -8.47 5.98 -2.84
N PHE A 11 -8.72 5.17 -1.80
CA PHE A 11 -7.90 3.99 -1.50
C PHE A 11 -8.04 2.91 -2.56
N PHE A 12 -9.25 2.65 -3.05
CA PHE A 12 -9.47 1.73 -4.17
C PHE A 12 -8.60 2.12 -5.37
N PHE A 13 -8.68 3.36 -5.84
CA PHE A 13 -7.91 3.80 -7.00
C PHE A 13 -6.40 3.80 -6.73
N LEU A 14 -5.97 4.24 -5.54
CA LEU A 14 -4.57 4.25 -5.14
C LEU A 14 -3.98 2.83 -5.15
N PHE A 15 -4.63 1.89 -4.48
CA PHE A 15 -4.13 0.52 -4.35
C PHE A 15 -4.29 -0.28 -5.65
N ALA A 16 -5.33 -0.03 -6.45
CA ALA A 16 -5.47 -0.64 -7.78
C ALA A 16 -4.36 -0.16 -8.73
N TRP A 17 -4.08 1.15 -8.74
CA TRP A 17 -2.99 1.71 -9.52
C TRP A 17 -1.63 1.20 -9.04
N ALA A 18 -1.40 1.16 -7.72
CA ALA A 18 -0.18 0.61 -7.15
C ALA A 18 0.01 -0.87 -7.50
N CYS A 19 -1.04 -1.70 -7.42
CA CYS A 19 -1.00 -3.10 -7.83
C CYS A 19 -0.53 -3.24 -9.29
N TRP A 20 -1.18 -2.50 -10.21
CA TRP A 20 -0.85 -2.54 -11.62
C TRP A 20 0.60 -2.10 -11.91
N ILE A 21 1.00 -0.94 -11.38
CA ILE A 21 2.36 -0.42 -11.57
C ILE A 21 3.39 -1.38 -10.98
N ASN A 22 3.17 -1.89 -9.77
CA ASN A 22 4.15 -2.75 -9.11
C ASN A 22 4.30 -4.10 -9.82
N LEU A 23 3.21 -4.73 -10.28
CA LEU A 23 3.31 -5.96 -11.08
C LEU A 23 4.05 -5.71 -12.40
N ARG A 24 3.74 -4.59 -13.07
CA ARG A 24 4.36 -4.24 -14.35
C ARG A 24 5.86 -3.97 -14.19
N THR A 25 6.24 -3.10 -13.24
CA THR A 25 7.64 -2.76 -13.00
C THR A 25 8.43 -3.95 -12.50
N ALA A 26 7.88 -4.79 -11.61
CA ALA A 26 8.53 -6.01 -11.14
C ALA A 26 8.84 -7.01 -12.28
N SER A 27 8.02 -7.01 -13.33
CA SER A 27 8.16 -7.94 -14.48
C SER A 27 9.04 -7.38 -15.61
N ILE A 28 9.09 -6.05 -15.78
CA ILE A 28 9.79 -5.40 -16.90
C ILE A 28 11.14 -4.82 -16.47
N SER A 29 11.18 -4.14 -15.34
CA SER A 29 12.35 -3.38 -14.86
C SER A 29 12.48 -3.44 -13.33
N PRO A 30 12.65 -4.65 -12.74
CA PRO A 30 12.75 -4.80 -11.28
C PRO A 30 13.92 -3.99 -10.67
N GLY A 31 14.97 -3.72 -11.44
CA GLY A 31 16.09 -2.88 -11.00
C GLY A 31 15.69 -1.46 -10.57
N ASP A 32 14.55 -0.94 -11.05
CA ASP A 32 14.07 0.41 -10.70
C ASP A 32 13.81 0.56 -9.19
N TYR A 33 13.53 -0.54 -8.48
CA TYR A 33 13.33 -0.52 -7.03
C TYR A 33 14.63 -0.32 -6.24
N MET A 34 15.81 -0.48 -6.86
CA MET A 34 17.08 -0.27 -6.17
C MET A 34 17.31 1.21 -5.81
N GLY A 35 16.72 2.14 -6.55
CA GLY A 35 16.78 3.57 -6.25
C GLY A 35 16.21 3.92 -4.87
N TYR A 36 15.30 3.09 -4.33
CA TYR A 36 14.75 3.31 -2.98
C TYR A 36 15.79 3.15 -1.87
N ALA A 37 16.91 2.45 -2.09
CA ALA A 37 18.01 2.35 -1.13
C ALA A 37 18.69 3.71 -0.86
N GLU A 38 18.66 4.62 -1.84
CA GLU A 38 19.25 5.95 -1.73
C GLU A 38 18.27 6.95 -1.10
N LEU A 39 16.97 6.68 -1.19
CA LEU A 39 15.90 7.57 -0.72
C LEU A 39 15.46 7.27 0.72
N THR A 40 15.81 6.10 1.26
CA THR A 40 15.52 5.76 2.66
C THR A 40 16.57 6.36 3.60
N PRO A 41 16.16 7.07 4.66
CA PRO A 41 17.08 7.53 5.70
C PRO A 41 17.45 6.44 6.71
N ILE A 42 16.86 5.23 6.60
CA ILE A 42 17.00 4.17 7.60
C ILE A 42 18.02 3.13 7.13
N GLY A 43 19.18 3.07 7.79
CA GLY A 43 20.29 2.18 7.42
C GLY A 43 19.89 0.71 7.27
N PHE A 44 19.14 0.16 8.22
CA PHE A 44 18.63 -1.21 8.13
C PHE A 44 17.80 -1.47 6.87
N TYR A 45 16.99 -0.49 6.45
CA TYR A 45 16.15 -0.62 5.26
C TYR A 45 16.97 -0.52 3.98
N LYS A 46 18.01 0.33 3.98
CA LYS A 46 19.01 0.40 2.92
C LYS A 46 19.75 -0.94 2.75
N ASP A 47 20.16 -1.55 3.85
CA ASP A 47 20.86 -2.85 3.85
C ASP A 47 19.93 -3.98 3.38
N PHE A 48 18.66 -3.96 3.80
CA PHE A 48 17.66 -4.91 3.29
C PHE A 48 17.48 -4.79 1.77
N ILE A 49 17.34 -3.56 1.25
CA ILE A 49 17.18 -3.31 -0.19
C ILE A 49 18.45 -3.75 -0.95
N GLY A 50 19.64 -3.41 -0.44
CA GLY A 50 20.92 -3.76 -1.06
C GLY A 50 21.30 -5.24 -0.96
N GLY A 51 20.75 -5.95 0.03
CA GLY A 51 20.96 -7.38 0.28
C GLY A 51 19.86 -8.24 -0.31
N TRP A 52 19.15 -9.00 0.55
CA TRP A 52 18.19 -10.02 0.12
C TRP A 52 17.14 -9.53 -0.88
N PHE A 53 16.63 -8.31 -0.71
CA PHE A 53 15.59 -7.79 -1.59
C PHE A 53 16.07 -7.65 -3.03
N LYS A 54 17.31 -7.22 -3.25
CA LYS A 54 17.93 -7.07 -4.58
C LYS A 54 17.84 -8.34 -5.42
N ASP A 55 18.05 -9.50 -4.79
CA ASP A 55 18.03 -10.80 -5.48
C ASP A 55 16.62 -11.37 -5.63
N ASN A 56 15.61 -10.75 -4.98
CA ASN A 56 14.25 -11.26 -4.88
C ASN A 56 13.18 -10.23 -5.27
N ILE A 57 13.55 -9.14 -5.96
CA ILE A 57 12.65 -7.99 -6.23
C ILE A 57 11.37 -8.46 -6.91
N THR A 58 11.47 -9.21 -8.01
CA THR A 58 10.29 -9.63 -8.80
C THR A 58 9.31 -10.40 -7.94
N THR A 59 9.77 -11.39 -7.17
CA THR A 59 8.91 -12.19 -6.29
C THR A 59 8.29 -11.33 -5.19
N MET A 60 9.12 -10.58 -4.46
CA MET A 60 8.68 -9.81 -3.30
C MET A 60 7.68 -8.71 -3.69
N VAL A 61 8.00 -7.93 -4.72
CA VAL A 61 7.14 -6.85 -5.20
C VAL A 61 5.86 -7.40 -5.82
N SER A 62 5.90 -8.55 -6.51
CA SER A 62 4.67 -9.16 -7.04
C SER A 62 3.73 -9.62 -5.93
N VAL A 63 4.25 -10.21 -4.86
CA VAL A 63 3.44 -10.59 -3.67
C VAL A 63 2.83 -9.34 -3.01
N ILE A 64 3.61 -8.28 -2.84
CA ILE A 64 3.11 -6.99 -2.32
C ILE A 64 2.00 -6.45 -3.23
N ALA A 65 2.19 -6.48 -4.55
CA ALA A 65 1.25 -5.97 -5.51
C ALA A 65 -0.07 -6.75 -5.53
N ILE A 66 -0.02 -8.08 -5.42
CA ILE A 66 -1.23 -8.90 -5.23
C ILE A 66 -1.95 -8.47 -3.94
N GLY A 67 -1.21 -8.27 -2.84
CA GLY A 67 -1.76 -7.73 -1.59
C GLY A 67 -2.44 -6.37 -1.78
N GLN A 68 -1.83 -5.46 -2.55
CA GLN A 68 -2.43 -4.17 -2.90
C GLN A 68 -3.74 -4.35 -3.70
N GLY A 69 -3.78 -5.29 -4.65
CA GLY A 69 -5.00 -5.64 -5.38
C GLY A 69 -6.12 -6.12 -4.46
N LEU A 70 -5.81 -7.00 -3.49
CA LEU A 70 -6.77 -7.48 -2.50
C LEU A 70 -7.28 -6.35 -1.61
N ILE A 71 -6.41 -5.42 -1.19
CA ILE A 71 -6.80 -4.22 -0.44
C ILE A 71 -7.77 -3.37 -1.26
N ALA A 72 -7.46 -3.11 -2.53
CA ALA A 72 -8.32 -2.33 -3.42
C ALA A 72 -9.72 -2.96 -3.51
N LEU A 73 -9.80 -4.25 -3.83
CA LEU A 73 -11.08 -4.97 -3.93
C LEU A 73 -11.84 -4.99 -2.60
N GLY A 74 -11.14 -5.11 -1.47
CA GLY A 74 -11.76 -5.09 -0.15
C GLY A 74 -12.44 -3.75 0.18
N PHE A 75 -11.92 -2.61 -0.31
CA PHE A 75 -12.55 -1.30 -0.13
C PHE A 75 -13.86 -1.12 -0.91
N LEU A 76 -14.06 -1.87 -2.01
CA LEU A 76 -15.35 -1.93 -2.72
C LEU A 76 -16.42 -2.71 -1.95
N GLY A 77 -15.99 -3.59 -1.03
CA GLY A 77 -16.84 -4.51 -0.30
C GLY A 77 -17.69 -3.88 0.80
N LYS A 78 -18.06 -4.70 1.79
CA LYS A 78 -18.74 -4.29 3.01
C LYS A 78 -18.26 -5.11 4.22
N GLY A 79 -18.59 -4.67 5.42
CA GLY A 79 -18.35 -5.39 6.67
C GLY A 79 -16.91 -5.84 6.83
N LEU A 80 -16.69 -7.15 6.92
CA LEU A 80 -15.37 -7.75 7.11
C LEU A 80 -14.38 -7.41 5.98
N MET A 81 -14.84 -7.30 4.73
CA MET A 81 -13.96 -6.97 3.60
C MET A 81 -13.28 -5.62 3.77
N VAL A 82 -14.06 -4.60 4.18
CA VAL A 82 -13.56 -3.25 4.42
C VAL A 82 -12.61 -3.24 5.63
N LYS A 83 -12.93 -4.01 6.68
CA LYS A 83 -12.06 -4.13 7.86
C LYS A 83 -10.69 -4.73 7.48
N LEU A 84 -10.68 -5.83 6.73
CA LEU A 84 -9.46 -6.47 6.25
C LEU A 84 -8.68 -5.55 5.30
N ALA A 85 -9.35 -4.82 4.42
CA ALA A 85 -8.71 -3.83 3.56
C ALA A 85 -8.05 -2.69 4.37
N CYS A 86 -8.72 -2.19 5.41
CA CYS A 86 -8.14 -1.18 6.30
C CYS A 86 -6.90 -1.71 7.01
N LEU A 87 -6.96 -2.92 7.57
CA LEU A 87 -5.81 -3.54 8.23
C LEU A 87 -4.66 -3.79 7.25
N GLY A 88 -4.96 -4.30 6.07
CA GLY A 88 -3.97 -4.51 5.01
C GLY A 88 -3.32 -3.19 4.56
N ALA A 89 -4.11 -2.12 4.38
CA ALA A 89 -3.59 -0.81 4.03
C ALA A 89 -2.69 -0.24 5.12
N ILE A 90 -3.07 -0.38 6.40
CA ILE A 90 -2.24 0.04 7.54
C ILE A 90 -0.91 -0.72 7.55
N LEU A 91 -0.95 -2.05 7.43
CA LEU A 91 0.27 -2.88 7.40
C LEU A 91 1.16 -2.53 6.20
N PHE A 92 0.57 -2.32 5.02
CA PHE A 92 1.31 -1.89 3.84
C PHE A 92 2.01 -0.54 4.06
N PHE A 93 1.28 0.48 4.53
CA PHE A 93 1.84 1.80 4.78
C PHE A 93 2.89 1.79 5.89
N LEU A 94 2.71 0.99 6.94
CA LEU A 94 3.74 0.78 7.95
C LEU A 94 5.00 0.15 7.36
N GLY A 95 4.83 -0.84 6.47
CA GLY A 95 5.93 -1.50 5.78
C GLY A 95 6.73 -0.54 4.91
N ILE A 96 6.08 0.38 4.19
CA ILE A 96 6.78 1.33 3.31
C ILE A 96 7.18 2.65 4.00
N ALA A 97 6.68 2.97 5.19
CA ALA A 97 7.04 4.19 5.91
C ALA A 97 8.56 4.38 6.10
N PRO A 98 9.36 3.33 6.39
CA PRO A 98 10.82 3.39 6.42
C PRO A 98 11.48 3.93 5.14
N LEU A 99 10.82 3.86 3.98
CA LEU A 99 11.38 4.39 2.73
C LEU A 99 11.53 5.92 2.72
N GLY A 100 10.94 6.63 3.68
CA GLY A 100 11.08 8.08 3.79
C GLY A 100 10.66 8.80 2.51
N ILE A 101 11.59 9.54 1.89
CA ILE A 101 11.35 10.27 0.64
C ILE A 101 10.87 9.32 -0.46
N GLY A 102 11.39 8.10 -0.49
CA GLY A 102 11.01 7.06 -1.46
C GLY A 102 9.53 6.67 -1.40
N ALA A 103 8.88 6.80 -0.24
CA ALA A 103 7.44 6.56 -0.11
C ALA A 103 6.58 7.83 -0.26
N GLY A 104 7.17 8.96 -0.67
CA GLY A 104 6.48 10.25 -0.72
C GLY A 104 6.04 10.71 0.66
N PHE A 105 6.88 10.51 1.69
CA PHE A 105 6.58 10.92 3.06
C PHE A 105 6.08 12.38 3.12
N PRO A 106 4.99 12.69 3.85
CA PRO A 106 4.34 11.89 4.90
C PRO A 106 3.14 11.04 4.44
N VAL A 107 2.97 10.75 3.15
CA VAL A 107 1.82 10.00 2.60
C VAL A 107 1.51 8.70 3.37
N PRO A 108 2.48 7.84 3.74
CA PRO A 108 2.18 6.61 4.50
C PRO A 108 1.47 6.87 5.83
N ILE A 109 1.85 7.92 6.55
CA ILE A 109 1.20 8.30 7.83
C ILE A 109 -0.23 8.74 7.58
N ILE A 110 -0.46 9.59 6.58
CA ILE A 110 -1.80 10.05 6.20
C ILE A 110 -2.67 8.85 5.80
N GLY A 111 -2.10 7.89 5.07
CA GLY A 111 -2.73 6.65 4.69
C GLY A 111 -3.16 5.81 5.89
N ILE A 112 -2.27 5.59 6.86
CA ILE A 112 -2.56 4.87 8.11
C ILE A 112 -3.71 5.53 8.87
N ILE A 113 -3.63 6.84 9.07
CA ILE A 113 -4.64 7.60 9.81
C ILE A 113 -5.99 7.53 9.11
N THR A 114 -6.00 7.65 7.78
CA THR A 114 -7.23 7.58 6.97
C THR A 114 -7.85 6.18 7.05
N ALA A 115 -7.07 5.12 6.90
CA ALA A 115 -7.54 3.73 7.05
C ALA A 115 -8.09 3.47 8.45
N TYR A 116 -7.43 3.98 9.50
CA TYR A 116 -7.91 3.88 10.87
C TYR A 116 -9.26 4.59 11.06
N PHE A 117 -9.43 5.79 10.48
CA PHE A 117 -10.71 6.49 10.56
C PHE A 117 -11.83 5.79 9.78
N ILE A 118 -11.54 5.20 8.62
CA ILE A 118 -12.52 4.35 7.91
C ILE A 118 -12.91 3.18 8.84
N LEU A 119 -11.93 2.47 9.40
CA LEU A 119 -12.19 1.32 10.28
C LEU A 119 -13.07 1.66 11.50
N LYS A 120 -12.95 2.87 12.04
CA LYS A 120 -13.68 3.30 13.25
C LYS A 120 -14.98 4.05 12.99
N LYS A 121 -15.10 4.73 11.85
CA LYS A 121 -16.18 5.72 11.61
C LYS A 121 -16.98 5.48 10.33
N ASP A 122 -16.58 4.52 9.50
CA ASP A 122 -17.38 4.10 8.34
C ASP A 122 -18.59 3.26 8.79
N ASP A 123 -19.66 3.30 8.00
CA ASP A 123 -20.82 2.43 8.19
C ASP A 123 -20.53 0.97 7.77
N LEU A 124 -19.43 0.74 7.07
CA LEU A 124 -19.01 -0.54 6.52
C LEU A 124 -20.05 -1.13 5.57
N GLU A 125 -20.90 -0.30 4.97
CA GLU A 125 -21.83 -0.74 3.93
C GLU A 125 -21.12 -0.82 2.58
N TRP A 126 -21.84 -1.26 1.55
CA TRP A 126 -21.31 -1.22 0.18
C TRP A 126 -20.93 0.20 -0.21
N ILE A 127 -19.82 0.36 -0.94
CA ILE A 127 -19.27 1.69 -1.24
C ILE A 127 -20.24 2.58 -2.06
N TRP A 128 -21.18 1.97 -2.78
CA TRP A 128 -22.18 2.63 -3.65
C TRP A 128 -23.57 2.85 -3.01
N LYS A 129 -23.80 2.39 -1.78
CA LYS A 129 -25.10 2.51 -1.08
C LYS A 129 -24.99 3.49 0.05
#